data_AF-A0A0Q8VBJ5-F1
#
_entry.id   AF-A0A0Q8VBJ5-F1
#
_cell.length_a   1.000
_cell.length_b   1.000
_cell.length_c   1.000
_cell.angle_alpha   90.00
_cell.angle_beta   90.00
_cell.angle_gamma   90.00
#
_symmetry.space_group_name_H-M   'P 1'
#
loop_
_entity.id
_entity.type
_entity.pdbx_description
1 polymer ?
#
loop_
_entity_poly.entity_id
_entity_poly.type
_entity_poly.pdbx_seq_one_letter_code
_entity_poly.pdbx_strand_id
1 'polypeptide(L)' 'MKVVFTAMPFAIAAFFVALGGGLCARLAYDTGAEWIRIAGLIAFAVGFVCFAWGLKEFRSPSRWRPRPEWLREYEARARR' A
#
# COMPACT_ATOMS: atom_id res chain seq x y z
N MET A 1 5.78 15.02 8.04
CA MET A 1 5.05 13.77 8.42
C MET A 1 3.79 13.50 7.60
N LYS A 2 2.98 14.49 7.18
CA LYS A 2 1.75 14.26 6.37
C LYS A 2 1.97 13.52 5.04
N VAL A 3 3.12 13.73 4.38
CA VAL A 3 3.45 13.15 3.07
C VAL A 3 3.78 11.65 3.15
N VAL A 4 4.34 11.18 4.27
CA VAL A 4 4.75 9.77 4.43
C VAL A 4 3.53 8.85 4.53
N PHE A 5 2.52 9.26 5.29
CA PHE A 5 1.27 8.49 5.44
C PHE A 5 0.48 8.37 4.14
N THR A 6 0.61 9.37 3.27
CA THR A 6 -0.04 9.33 1.98
C THR A 6 0.74 8.63 0.91
N ALA A 7 2.07 8.69 0.93
CA ALA A 7 2.88 7.93 -0.02
C ALA A 7 2.84 6.42 0.24
N MET A 8 2.67 6.00 1.51
CA MET A 8 2.62 4.60 1.93
C MET A 8 1.66 3.71 1.13
N PRO A 9 0.35 4.01 1.00
CA PRO A 9 -0.57 3.17 0.23
C PRO A 9 -0.22 3.09 -1.26
N PHE A 10 0.41 4.13 -1.82
CA PHE A 10 0.83 4.15 -3.23
C PHE A 10 2.11 3.35 -3.44
N ALA A 11 3.06 3.41 -2.49
CA ALA A 11 4.26 2.59 -2.51
C ALA A 11 3.92 1.09 -2.37
N ILE A 12 2.99 0.76 -1.47
CA ILE A 12 2.47 -0.61 -1.29
C ILE A 12 1.77 -1.08 -2.56
N ALA A 13 0.90 -0.25 -3.15
CA ALA A 13 0.24 -0.57 -4.41
C ALA A 13 1.24 -0.82 -5.55
N ALA A 14 2.24 0.06 -5.71
CA ALA A 14 3.27 -0.08 -6.73
C ALA A 14 4.09 -1.36 -6.54
N PHE A 15 4.44 -1.69 -5.30
CA PHE A 15 5.13 -2.94 -4.96
C PHE A 15 4.31 -4.17 -5.38
N PHE A 16 3.04 -4.25 -4.98
CA PHE A 16 2.18 -5.38 -5.30
C PHE A 16 1.88 -5.51 -6.79
N VAL A 17 1.75 -4.40 -7.52
CA VAL A 17 1.60 -4.40 -8.97
C VAL A 17 2.88 -4.84 -9.67
N ALA A 18 4.05 -4.39 -9.22
CA ALA A 18 5.34 -4.83 -9.78
C ALA A 18 5.59 -6.33 -9.52
N LEU A 19 5.20 -6.81 -8.33
CA LEU A 19 5.37 -8.20 -7.91
C LEU A 19 4.37 -9.13 -8.63
N GLY A 20 3.09 -8.76 -8.68
CA GLY A 20 2.05 -9.53 -9.36
C GLY A 20 2.09 -9.45 -10.88
N GLY A 21 2.49 -8.30 -11.43
CA GLY A 21 2.67 -8.10 -12.86
C GLY A 21 4.02 -8.64 -13.35
N GLY A 22 5.11 -7.96 -13.01
CA GLY A 22 6.43 -8.25 -13.58
C GLY A 22 7.02 -9.57 -13.09
N LEU A 23 7.11 -9.76 -11.77
CA LEU A 23 7.79 -10.91 -11.19
C LEU A 23 6.98 -12.21 -11.38
N CYS A 24 5.67 -12.19 -11.08
CA CYS A 24 4.82 -13.36 -11.27
C CYS A 24 4.60 -13.72 -12.75
N ALA A 25 4.54 -12.76 -13.68
CA ALA A 25 4.47 -13.09 -15.11
C ALA A 25 5.77 -13.75 -15.60
N ARG A 26 6.94 -13.24 -15.16
CA ARG A 26 8.24 -13.85 -15.47
C ARG A 26 8.32 -15.27 -14.94
N LEU A 27 7.96 -15.48 -13.67
CA LEU A 27 7.96 -16.81 -13.04
C LEU A 27 6.95 -17.77 -13.67
N ALA A 28 5.76 -17.28 -14.06
CA ALA A 28 4.77 -18.10 -14.74
C ALA A 28 5.22 -18.51 -16.15
N TYR A 29 5.99 -17.66 -16.84
CA TYR A 29 6.59 -17.99 -18.12
C TYR A 29 7.68 -19.07 -17.99
N ASP A 30 8.57 -18.91 -17.00
CA ASP A 30 9.71 -19.82 -16.81
C ASP A 30 9.31 -21.20 -16.25
N THR A 31 8.27 -21.26 -15.41
CA THR A 31 7.87 -22.52 -14.74
C THR A 31 6.65 -23.19 -15.37
N GLY A 32 5.87 -22.47 -16.18
CA GLY A 32 4.59 -22.94 -16.70
C GLY A 32 3.52 -23.19 -15.64
N ALA A 33 3.79 -22.86 -14.37
CA ALA A 33 2.95 -23.26 -13.26
C ALA A 33 1.75 -22.31 -13.10
N GLU A 34 0.55 -22.85 -13.28
CA GLU A 34 -0.68 -22.06 -13.35
C GLU A 34 -1.02 -21.34 -12.04
N TRP A 35 -0.67 -21.94 -10.90
CA TRP A 35 -0.86 -21.35 -9.57
C TRP A 35 -0.08 -20.04 -9.37
N ILE A 36 1.02 -19.83 -10.09
CA ILE A 36 1.79 -18.57 -10.06
C ILE A 36 1.05 -17.44 -10.76
N ARG A 37 0.27 -17.76 -11.81
CA ARG A 37 -0.61 -16.77 -12.47
C ARG A 37 -1.72 -16.32 -11.53
N ILE A 38 -2.31 -17.27 -10.80
CA ILE A 38 -3.34 -16.98 -9.78
C ILE A 38 -2.76 -16.10 -8.67
N ALA A 39 -1.58 -16.46 -8.15
CA ALA A 39 -0.90 -15.66 -7.12
C ALA A 39 -0.57 -14.24 -7.61
N GLY A 40 -0.10 -14.10 -8.85
CA GLY A 40 0.17 -12.79 -9.47
C GLY A 40 -1.09 -11.95 -9.62
N LEU A 41 -2.20 -12.55 -10.04
CA LEU A 41 -3.50 -11.87 -10.17
C LEU A 41 -4.01 -11.38 -8.80
N ILE A 42 -3.87 -12.19 -7.75
CA ILE A 42 -4.23 -11.82 -6.38
C ILE A 42 -3.36 -10.65 -5.89
N ALA A 43 -2.04 -10.72 -6.10
CA ALA A 43 -1.13 -9.63 -5.74
C ALA A 43 -1.51 -8.33 -6.45
N PHE A 44 -1.83 -8.39 -7.75
CA PHE A 44 -2.30 -7.24 -8.51
C PHE A 44 -3.61 -6.67 -7.95
N ALA A 45 -4.59 -7.52 -7.63
CA ALA A 45 -5.86 -7.10 -7.05
C ALA A 45 -5.67 -6.42 -5.69
N VAL A 46 -4.81 -6.96 -4.82
CA VAL A 46 -4.44 -6.33 -3.54
C VAL A 46 -3.81 -4.96 -3.77
N GLY A 47 -2.86 -4.85 -4.71
CA GLY A 47 -2.25 -3.58 -5.07
C GLY A 47 -3.28 -2.54 -5.55
N PHE A 48 -4.25 -2.96 -6.36
CA PHE A 48 -5.33 -2.10 -6.83
C PHE A 48 -6.25 -1.63 -5.70
N VAL A 49 -6.60 -2.51 -4.76
CA VAL A 49 -7.40 -2.16 -3.57
C VAL A 49 -6.64 -1.15 -2.71
N CYS A 50 -5.34 -1.35 -2.48
CA CYS A 50 -4.50 -0.39 -1.76
C CYS A 50 -4.43 0.96 -2.47
N PHE A 51 -4.34 0.97 -3.81
CA PHE A 51 -4.34 2.19 -4.61
C PHE A 51 -5.69 2.93 -4.52
N ALA A 52 -6.80 2.20 -4.66
CA ALA A 52 -8.15 2.75 -4.53
C ALA A 52 -8.40 3.31 -3.11
N TRP A 53 -7.90 2.63 -2.08
CA TRP A 53 -7.91 3.13 -0.71
C TRP A 53 -7.09 4.41 -0.59
N GLY A 54 -5.86 4.43 -1.11
CA GLY A 54 -5.01 5.61 -1.15
C GLY A 54 -5.73 6.79 -1.81
N LEU A 55 -6.31 6.59 -3.00
CA LEU A 55 -7.14 7.57 -3.70
C LEU A 55 -8.31 8.08 -2.86
N LYS A 56 -9.05 7.18 -2.21
CA LYS A 56 -10.17 7.54 -1.32
C LYS A 56 -9.71 8.41 -0.15
N GLU A 57 -8.59 8.06 0.47
CA GLU A 57 -8.01 8.80 1.58
C GLU A 57 -7.54 10.18 1.12
N PHE A 58 -6.90 10.28 -0.05
CA PHE A 58 -6.50 11.55 -0.65
C PHE A 58 -7.68 12.45 -1.04
N ARG A 59 -8.80 11.86 -1.46
CA ARG A 59 -10.00 12.61 -1.89
C ARG A 59 -10.80 13.19 -0.72
N SER A 60 -10.54 12.76 0.52
CA SER A 60 -11.15 13.30 1.75
C SER A 60 -10.07 13.89 2.69
N PRO A 61 -9.44 15.02 2.33
CA PRO A 61 -8.42 15.66 3.16
C PRO A 61 -8.94 16.13 4.54
N SER A 62 -10.27 16.19 4.74
CA SER A 62 -10.89 16.54 6.02
C SER A 62 -10.74 15.48 7.12
N ARG A 63 -10.44 14.22 6.77
CA ARG A 63 -10.14 13.14 7.74
C ARG A 63 -8.67 13.00 8.11
N TRP A 64 -7.80 13.73 7.43
CA TRP A 64 -6.38 13.73 7.74
C TRP A 64 -6.17 14.44 9.07
N ARG A 65 -6.36 13.71 10.16
CA ARG A 65 -6.12 14.22 11.50
C ARG A 65 -4.70 14.79 11.51
N PRO A 66 -4.52 16.09 11.81
CA PRO A 66 -3.21 16.73 11.70
C PRO A 66 -2.16 16.12 12.64
N ARG A 67 -2.59 15.36 13.65
CA ARG A 67 -1.74 14.52 14.50
C ARG A 67 -2.45 13.20 14.80
N PRO A 68 -1.79 12.04 14.60
CA PRO A 68 -2.31 10.77 15.10
C PRO A 68 -2.20 10.74 16.64
N GLU A 69 -3.13 10.05 17.30
CA GLU A 69 -3.24 10.05 18.78
C GLU A 69 -1.98 9.52 19.47
N TRP A 70 -1.31 8.52 18.87
CA TRP A 70 -0.04 8.00 19.38
C TRP A 70 1.07 9.06 19.43
N LEU A 71 1.05 10.04 18.52
CA LEU A 71 2.03 11.14 18.50
C LEU A 71 1.73 12.16 19.61
N ARG A 72 0.45 12.37 19.94
CA ARG A 72 0.05 13.18 21.10
C ARG A 72 0.49 12.54 22.41
N GLU A 73 0.35 11.23 22.54
CA GLU A 73 0.83 10.49 23.71
C GLU A 73 2.35 10.54 23.87
N TYR A 74 3.09 10.49 22.76
CA TYR A 74 4.54 10.63 22.76
C TYR A 74 4.99 12.04 23.17
N GLU A 75 4.39 13.09 22.61
CA GLU A 75 4.68 14.48 22.99
C GLU A 75 4.30 14.78 24.45
N ALA A 76 3.23 14.17 24.97
CA ALA A 76 2.82 14.31 26.37
C ALA A 76 3.82 13.64 27.32
N ARG A 77 4.39 12.49 26.94
CA ARG A 77 5.46 11.83 27.70
C ARG A 77 6.78 12.59 27.66
N ALA A 78 7.13 13.19 26.52
CA ALA A 78 8.37 13.95 26.34
C ALA A 78 8.39 15.32 27.04
N ARG A 79 7.24 15.81 27.55
CA ARG A 79 7.12 17.05 28.33
C ARG A 79 7.16 16.85 29.86
N ARG A 80 7.22 15.61 30.34
CA ARG A 80 7.53 15.28 31.74
C ARG A 80 9.01 14.99 31.87
#